data_AF-A0A0B7A6H1-F1
#
_entry.id   AF-A0A0B7A6H1-F1
#
_cell.length_a   1.000
_cell.length_b   1.000
_cell.length_c   1.000
_cell.angle_alpha   90.00
_cell.angle_beta   90.00
_cell.angle_gamma   90.00
#
_symmetry.space_group_name_H-M   'P 1'
#
loop_
_entity.id
_entity.type
_entity.pdbx_description
1 polymer ?
#
loop_
_entity_poly.entity_id
_entity_poly.type
_entity_poly.pdbx_seq_one_letter_code
_entity_poly.pdbx_strand_id
1 'polypeptide(L)'
;ADVKTLEHSTLKVPYELLNKQFRSSQKVIDREISKFSNAAADLENKMENSTALTVGDVTCALSNMVDSFSVLKRKADKSIQEELGVTRVIKRRLAHLQEREAAGVKDGMPPTLWQKNRLDRMLVEYFLRAGYYNSALKLAKHSGIEDLTNINLFMMSKDIEDSLAGCDTRPCLSWCSDNRSKLRKMKSSLEFNIRKQEFVTLIQEDKRIDAVRHARKHFSSVEPSQVNEVQKLMGMLAFKCSHPENPYSELLSVGNWQKLVLQFRQENFKLHQLNTNSVFTVTLQAGLSALKTHYCFE
;
A
#
# COMPACT_ATOMS: atom_id res chain seq x y z
N ALA A 1 -22.10 -17.91 -5.48
CA ALA A 1 -21.45 -16.58 -5.58
C ALA A 1 -21.19 -16.29 -7.05
N ASP A 2 -21.58 -15.10 -7.54
CA ASP A 2 -21.33 -14.72 -8.94
C ASP A 2 -19.81 -14.73 -9.16
N VAL A 3 -19.32 -15.48 -10.15
CA VAL A 3 -17.89 -15.55 -10.46
C VAL A 3 -17.33 -14.15 -10.74
N LYS A 4 -18.15 -13.23 -11.27
CA LYS A 4 -17.75 -11.82 -11.47
C LYS A 4 -17.37 -11.12 -10.15
N THR A 5 -18.03 -11.47 -9.04
CA THR A 5 -17.68 -10.94 -7.71
C THR A 5 -16.42 -11.58 -7.12
N LEU A 6 -16.18 -12.86 -7.38
CA LEU A 6 -14.96 -13.56 -6.94
C LEU A 6 -13.71 -13.13 -7.72
N GLU A 7 -13.89 -12.67 -8.96
CA GLU A 7 -12.81 -12.20 -9.84
C GLU A 7 -12.56 -10.69 -9.78
N HIS A 8 -13.33 -9.95 -8.97
CA HIS A 8 -13.23 -8.49 -8.91
C HIS A 8 -11.82 -8.02 -8.52
N SER A 9 -11.21 -8.64 -7.49
CA SER A 9 -9.85 -8.29 -7.04
C SER A 9 -8.78 -8.57 -8.11
N THR A 10 -9.01 -9.54 -9.00
CA THR A 10 -8.10 -9.90 -10.10
C THR A 10 -7.86 -8.71 -11.03
N LEU A 11 -8.90 -7.92 -11.32
CA LEU A 11 -8.79 -6.74 -12.20
C LEU A 11 -8.64 -5.43 -11.42
N LYS A 12 -9.29 -5.31 -10.25
CA LYS A 12 -9.33 -4.06 -9.50
C LYS A 12 -7.97 -3.69 -8.91
N VAL A 13 -7.25 -4.64 -8.33
CA VAL A 13 -5.92 -4.41 -7.74
C VAL A 13 -4.92 -3.84 -8.75
N PRO A 14 -4.69 -4.47 -9.93
CA PRO A 14 -3.73 -3.93 -10.89
C PRO A 14 -4.18 -2.60 -11.49
N TYR A 15 -5.50 -2.36 -11.62
CA TYR A 15 -6.02 -1.04 -12.00
C TYR A 15 -5.70 0.04 -10.95
N GLU A 16 -5.87 -0.25 -9.66
CA GLU A 16 -5.52 0.70 -8.60
C GLU A 16 -4.01 0.97 -8.54
N LEU A 17 -3.17 -0.05 -8.83
CA LEU A 17 -1.72 0.12 -8.97
C LEU A 17 -1.38 1.01 -10.16
N LEU A 18 -2.01 0.80 -11.33
CA LEU A 18 -1.84 1.66 -12.50
C LEU A 18 -2.21 3.10 -12.19
N ASN A 19 -3.38 3.33 -11.59
CA ASN A 19 -3.85 4.68 -11.24
C ASN A 19 -2.93 5.37 -10.21
N LYS A 20 -2.38 4.61 -9.24
CA LYS A 20 -1.38 5.13 -8.30
C LYS A 20 -0.09 5.52 -9.04
N GLN A 21 0.41 4.65 -9.92
CA GLN A 21 1.62 4.90 -10.69
C GLN A 21 1.45 6.12 -11.60
N PHE A 22 0.39 6.15 -12.41
CA PHE A 22 0.06 7.25 -13.31
C PHE A 22 0.01 8.60 -12.58
N ARG A 23 -0.68 8.69 -11.44
CA ARG A 23 -0.76 9.94 -10.66
C ARG A 23 0.58 10.36 -10.07
N SER A 24 1.41 9.39 -9.68
CA SER A 24 2.76 9.66 -9.16
C SER A 24 3.65 10.20 -10.27
N SER A 25 3.66 9.49 -11.40
CA SER A 25 4.38 9.87 -12.61
C SER A 25 3.98 11.24 -13.14
N GLN A 26 2.68 11.51 -13.25
CA GLN A 26 2.16 12.81 -13.69
C GLN A 26 2.69 13.94 -12.81
N LYS A 27 2.63 13.80 -11.48
CA LYS A 27 3.20 14.81 -10.56
C LYS A 27 4.70 15.01 -10.73
N VAL A 28 5.45 13.95 -11.02
CA VAL A 28 6.90 14.05 -11.26
C VAL A 28 7.14 14.80 -12.56
N ILE A 29 6.44 14.45 -13.63
CA ILE A 29 6.55 15.10 -14.94
C ILE A 29 6.15 16.58 -14.84
N ASP A 30 5.01 16.89 -14.24
CA ASP A 30 4.52 18.26 -14.07
C ASP A 30 5.53 19.15 -13.32
N ARG A 31 6.16 18.62 -12.25
CA ARG A 31 7.21 19.34 -11.52
C ARG A 31 8.43 19.66 -12.38
N GLU A 32 8.85 18.72 -13.22
CA GLU A 32 10.02 18.93 -14.09
C GLU A 32 9.68 19.88 -15.24
N ILE A 33 8.46 19.83 -15.77
CA ILE A 33 7.95 20.82 -16.73
C ILE A 33 7.92 22.22 -16.09
N SER A 34 7.44 22.36 -14.85
CA SER A 34 7.47 23.65 -14.14
C SER A 34 8.90 24.18 -13.94
N LYS A 35 9.85 23.31 -13.58
CA LYS A 35 11.27 23.71 -13.45
C LYS A 35 11.83 24.22 -14.77
N PHE A 36 11.55 23.51 -15.87
CA PHE A 36 11.98 23.90 -17.20
C PHE A 36 11.34 25.23 -17.63
N SER A 37 10.03 25.38 -17.42
CA SER A 37 9.30 26.62 -17.73
C SER A 37 9.82 27.83 -16.95
N ASN A 38 10.16 27.65 -15.67
CA ASN A 38 10.74 28.71 -14.86
C ASN A 38 12.14 29.08 -15.34
N ALA A 39 12.97 28.09 -15.69
CA ALA A 39 14.31 28.35 -16.24
C ALA A 39 14.25 29.09 -17.59
N ALA A 40 13.25 28.79 -18.42
CA ALA A 40 13.00 29.50 -19.67
C ALA A 40 12.55 30.96 -19.44
N ALA A 41 11.58 31.17 -18.53
CA ALA A 41 11.12 32.51 -18.17
C ALA A 41 12.23 33.36 -17.53
N ASP A 42 13.09 32.77 -16.71
CA ASP A 42 14.25 33.45 -16.13
C ASP A 42 15.24 33.89 -17.22
N LEU A 43 15.40 33.10 -18.28
CA LEU A 43 16.23 33.46 -19.43
C LEU A 43 15.61 34.60 -20.23
N GLU A 44 14.31 34.52 -20.55
CA GLU A 44 13.56 35.58 -21.23
C GLU A 44 13.64 36.92 -20.45
N ASN A 45 13.37 36.88 -19.15
CA ASN A 45 13.46 38.05 -18.27
C ASN A 45 14.87 38.66 -18.21
N LYS A 46 15.91 37.82 -18.21
CA LYS A 46 17.29 38.29 -18.27
C LYS A 46 17.57 38.99 -19.60
N MET A 47 17.09 38.41 -20.71
CA MET A 47 17.24 38.97 -22.06
C MET A 47 16.54 40.31 -22.23
N GLU A 48 15.38 40.51 -21.60
CA GLU A 48 14.63 41.77 -21.68
C GLU A 48 15.17 42.87 -20.77
N ASN A 49 15.68 42.55 -19.58
CA ASN A 49 16.01 43.54 -18.55
C ASN A 49 17.50 43.85 -18.38
N SER A 50 18.41 43.09 -18.99
CA SER A 50 19.86 43.23 -18.74
C SER A 50 20.59 43.82 -19.95
N THR A 51 21.13 45.04 -19.78
CA THR A 51 22.03 45.68 -20.78
C THR A 51 23.43 45.07 -20.84
N ALA A 52 23.76 44.12 -19.95
CA ALA A 52 25.09 43.51 -19.79
C ALA A 52 25.05 41.97 -19.73
N LEU A 53 24.25 41.32 -20.58
CA LEU A 53 24.27 39.87 -20.73
C LEU A 53 25.52 39.44 -21.52
N THR A 54 26.33 38.55 -20.94
CA THR A 54 27.44 37.96 -21.68
C THR A 54 26.97 36.72 -22.46
N VAL A 55 27.66 36.41 -23.56
CA VAL A 55 27.43 35.17 -24.32
C VAL A 55 27.61 33.93 -23.44
N GLY A 56 28.49 34.01 -22.43
CA GLY A 56 28.71 32.95 -21.44
C GLY A 56 27.48 32.68 -20.58
N ASP A 57 26.77 33.72 -20.15
CA ASP A 57 25.55 33.59 -19.33
C ASP A 57 24.41 32.94 -20.10
N VAL A 58 24.22 33.33 -21.36
CA VAL A 58 23.22 32.73 -22.27
C VAL A 58 23.55 31.26 -22.54
N THR A 59 24.82 30.96 -22.82
CA THR A 59 25.27 29.59 -23.08
C THR A 59 25.10 28.69 -21.84
N CYS A 60 25.37 29.22 -20.64
CA CYS A 60 25.16 28.53 -19.37
C CYS A 60 23.66 28.27 -19.12
N ALA A 61 22.80 29.25 -19.35
CA ALA A 61 21.35 29.09 -19.19
C ALA A 61 20.78 28.03 -20.16
N LEU A 62 21.19 28.07 -21.43
CA LEU A 62 20.81 27.05 -22.42
C LEU A 62 21.32 25.66 -22.03
N SER A 63 22.54 25.56 -21.51
CA SER A 63 23.09 24.28 -21.02
C SER A 63 22.25 23.72 -19.87
N ASN A 64 21.88 24.57 -18.89
CA ASN A 64 21.00 24.17 -17.77
C ASN A 64 19.61 23.74 -18.25
N MET A 65 19.07 24.38 -19.30
CA MET A 65 17.80 24.00 -19.91
C MET A 65 17.90 22.66 -20.64
N VAL A 66 18.99 22.41 -21.37
CA VAL A 66 19.28 21.12 -22.01
C VAL A 66 19.39 20.01 -20.96
N ASP A 67 20.10 20.26 -19.86
CA ASP A 67 20.20 19.30 -18.75
C ASP A 67 18.84 19.01 -18.14
N SER A 68 18.03 20.04 -17.87
CA SER A 68 16.68 19.89 -17.34
C SER A 68 15.77 19.08 -18.29
N PHE A 69 15.87 19.34 -19.60
CA PHE A 69 15.12 18.59 -20.62
C PHE A 69 15.58 17.13 -20.71
N SER A 70 16.88 16.86 -20.59
CA SER A 70 17.41 15.50 -20.56
C SER A 70 16.88 14.70 -19.36
N VAL A 71 16.77 15.36 -18.18
CA VAL A 71 16.21 14.77 -16.96
C VAL A 71 14.72 14.50 -17.13
N LEU A 72 13.97 15.44 -17.72
CA LEU A 72 12.55 15.28 -18.03
C LEU A 72 12.33 14.09 -18.97
N LYS A 73 13.07 14.02 -20.08
CA LYS A 73 13.01 12.91 -21.04
C LYS A 73 13.24 11.56 -20.35
N ARG A 74 14.33 11.44 -19.58
CA ARG A 74 14.66 10.21 -18.84
C ARG A 74 13.56 9.80 -17.87
N LYS A 75 12.95 10.77 -17.16
CA LYS A 75 11.85 10.50 -16.22
C LYS A 75 10.57 10.08 -16.94
N ALA A 76 10.25 10.72 -18.07
CA ALA A 76 9.11 10.37 -18.90
C ALA A 76 9.25 8.96 -19.49
N ASP A 77 10.43 8.61 -20.04
CA ASP A 77 10.70 7.27 -20.57
C ASP A 77 10.53 6.19 -19.50
N LYS A 78 11.07 6.42 -18.30
CA LYS A 78 10.90 5.51 -17.17
C LYS A 78 9.42 5.33 -16.79
N SER A 79 8.66 6.42 -16.72
CA SER A 79 7.23 6.38 -16.42
C SER A 79 6.46 5.55 -17.43
N ILE A 80 6.73 5.76 -18.73
CA ILE A 80 6.06 5.02 -19.81
C ILE A 80 6.35 3.53 -19.69
N GLN A 81 7.60 3.13 -19.43
CA GLN A 81 7.96 1.73 -19.26
C GLN A 81 7.25 1.07 -18.06
N GLU A 82 7.17 1.78 -16.94
CA GLU A 82 6.45 1.30 -15.74
C GLU A 82 4.95 1.12 -16.01
N GLU A 83 4.31 2.09 -16.69
CA GLU A 83 2.89 2.02 -17.07
C GLU A 83 2.60 0.90 -18.08
N LEU A 84 3.48 0.70 -19.06
CA LEU A 84 3.39 -0.40 -20.03
C LEU A 84 3.47 -1.75 -19.31
N GLY A 85 4.36 -1.88 -18.32
CA GLY A 85 4.49 -3.09 -17.50
C GLY A 85 3.19 -3.45 -16.78
N VAL A 86 2.57 -2.49 -16.09
CA VAL A 86 1.29 -2.70 -15.39
C VAL A 86 0.15 -2.99 -16.38
N THR A 87 0.12 -2.28 -17.51
CA THR A 87 -0.89 -2.50 -18.56
C THR A 87 -0.79 -3.90 -19.16
N ARG A 88 0.43 -4.42 -19.37
CA ARG A 88 0.65 -5.80 -19.84
C ARG A 88 0.05 -6.82 -18.89
N VAL A 89 0.22 -6.63 -17.57
CA VAL A 89 -0.36 -7.50 -16.54
C VAL A 89 -1.89 -7.44 -16.58
N ILE A 90 -2.48 -6.25 -16.70
CA ILE A 90 -3.94 -6.08 -16.83
C ILE A 90 -4.45 -6.82 -18.08
N LYS A 91 -3.79 -6.65 -19.22
CA LYS A 91 -4.15 -7.35 -20.47
C LYS A 91 -4.08 -8.87 -20.32
N ARG A 92 -3.04 -9.41 -19.70
CA ARG A 92 -2.90 -10.86 -19.46
C ARG A 92 -3.99 -11.41 -18.55
N ARG A 93 -4.36 -10.67 -17.50
CA ARG A 93 -5.46 -11.04 -16.61
C ARG A 93 -6.82 -10.98 -17.31
N LEU A 94 -7.05 -9.97 -18.15
CA LEU A 94 -8.26 -9.86 -18.94
C LEU A 94 -8.39 -11.03 -19.93
N ALA A 95 -7.31 -11.33 -20.66
CA ALA A 95 -7.27 -12.47 -21.58
C ALA A 95 -7.58 -13.78 -20.86
N HIS A 96 -6.98 -14.01 -19.69
CA HIS A 96 -7.29 -15.19 -18.88
C HIS A 96 -8.78 -15.24 -18.48
N LEU A 97 -9.42 -14.13 -18.14
CA LEU A 97 -10.85 -14.13 -17.82
C LEU A 97 -11.73 -14.39 -19.06
N GLN A 98 -11.32 -13.90 -20.24
CA GLN A 98 -12.01 -14.10 -21.51
C GLN A 98 -11.89 -15.53 -22.04
N GLU A 99 -10.79 -16.24 -21.76
CA GLU A 99 -10.62 -17.67 -22.10
C GLU A 99 -11.80 -18.53 -21.59
N ARG A 100 -12.37 -18.17 -20.44
CA ARG A 100 -13.55 -18.83 -19.88
C ARG A 100 -14.82 -18.60 -20.71
N GLU A 101 -15.04 -17.36 -21.14
CA GLU A 101 -16.22 -17.01 -21.94
C GLU A 101 -16.17 -17.73 -23.29
N ALA A 102 -14.98 -17.85 -23.88
CA ALA A 102 -14.75 -18.56 -25.13
C ALA A 102 -14.88 -20.09 -24.99
N ALA A 103 -14.45 -20.67 -23.85
CA ALA A 103 -14.44 -22.13 -23.67
C ALA A 103 -15.84 -22.74 -23.57
N GLY A 104 -16.85 -22.00 -23.12
CA GLY A 104 -18.19 -22.52 -22.81
C GLY A 104 -18.14 -23.55 -21.67
N VAL A 105 -19.02 -23.41 -20.67
CA VAL A 105 -19.09 -24.43 -19.60
C VAL A 105 -19.82 -25.65 -20.15
N LYS A 106 -19.10 -26.67 -20.60
CA LYS A 106 -19.67 -28.00 -20.86
C LYS A 106 -19.53 -28.86 -19.62
N ASP A 107 -20.65 -29.32 -19.08
CA ASP A 107 -20.71 -30.12 -17.87
C ASP A 107 -20.04 -31.50 -18.10
N GLY A 108 -19.31 -32.01 -17.11
CA GLY A 108 -18.72 -33.36 -17.14
C GLY A 108 -17.33 -33.54 -17.77
N MET A 109 -16.65 -32.47 -18.22
CA MET A 109 -15.25 -32.54 -18.65
C MET A 109 -14.26 -32.41 -17.47
N PRO A 110 -13.05 -33.01 -17.55
CA PRO A 110 -12.00 -32.81 -16.55
C PRO A 110 -11.67 -31.33 -16.39
N PRO A 111 -11.11 -30.91 -15.23
CA PRO A 111 -10.88 -29.50 -14.97
C PRO A 111 -10.10 -28.85 -16.10
N THR A 112 -10.69 -27.83 -16.73
CA THR A 112 -9.99 -27.10 -17.79
C THR A 112 -8.70 -26.51 -17.21
N LEU A 113 -7.67 -26.36 -18.03
CA LEU A 113 -6.42 -25.69 -17.61
C LEU A 113 -6.69 -24.35 -16.93
N TRP A 114 -7.74 -23.65 -17.38
CA TRP A 114 -8.26 -22.44 -16.76
C TRP A 114 -8.74 -22.63 -15.32
N GLN A 115 -9.54 -23.67 -15.03
CA GLN A 115 -10.02 -23.97 -13.68
C GLN A 115 -8.86 -24.31 -12.73
N LYS A 116 -7.85 -25.04 -13.21
CA LYS A 116 -6.62 -25.31 -12.45
C LYS A 116 -5.88 -24.00 -12.14
N ASN A 117 -5.62 -23.17 -13.14
CA ASN A 117 -4.93 -21.89 -12.96
C ASN A 117 -5.69 -20.93 -12.02
N ARG A 118 -7.03 -20.94 -12.09
CA ARG A 118 -7.88 -20.19 -11.16
C ARG A 118 -7.73 -20.67 -9.73
N LEU A 119 -7.77 -21.99 -9.50
CA LEU A 119 -7.57 -22.56 -8.17
C LEU A 119 -6.17 -22.25 -7.64
N ASP A 120 -5.14 -22.44 -8.45
CA ASP A 120 -3.75 -22.14 -8.08
C ASP A 120 -3.59 -20.66 -7.70
N ARG A 121 -4.21 -19.74 -8.44
CA ARG A 121 -4.23 -18.31 -8.09
C ARG A 121 -4.92 -18.04 -6.76
N MET A 122 -6.06 -18.69 -6.50
CA MET A 122 -6.78 -18.57 -5.23
C MET A 122 -5.95 -19.10 -4.05
N LEU A 123 -5.21 -20.19 -4.26
CA LEU A 123 -4.29 -20.76 -3.28
C LEU A 123 -3.07 -19.86 -3.04
N VAL A 124 -2.48 -19.30 -4.10
CA VAL A 124 -1.39 -18.32 -3.98
C VAL A 124 -1.83 -17.15 -3.11
N GLU A 125 -3.00 -16.56 -3.36
CA GLU A 125 -3.52 -15.47 -2.54
C GLU A 125 -3.75 -15.89 -1.08
N TYR A 126 -4.30 -17.09 -0.86
CA TYR A 126 -4.48 -17.64 0.49
C TYR A 126 -3.14 -17.80 1.23
N PHE A 127 -2.12 -18.36 0.57
CA PHE A 127 -0.79 -18.51 1.14
C PHE A 127 -0.17 -17.15 1.49
N LEU A 128 -0.30 -16.15 0.63
CA LEU A 128 0.19 -14.80 0.92
C LEU A 128 -0.50 -14.18 2.15
N ARG A 129 -1.82 -14.37 2.29
CA ARG A 129 -2.59 -13.88 3.44
C ARG A 129 -2.25 -14.61 4.74
N ALA A 130 -1.89 -15.89 4.66
CA ALA A 130 -1.52 -16.73 5.80
C ALA A 130 -0.02 -16.61 6.17
N GLY A 131 0.78 -15.84 5.41
CA GLY A 131 2.21 -15.67 5.64
C GLY A 131 3.11 -16.74 5.01
N TYR A 132 2.56 -17.66 4.21
CA TYR A 132 3.30 -18.71 3.49
C TYR A 132 3.89 -18.21 2.16
N TYR A 133 4.69 -17.15 2.20
CA TYR A 133 5.22 -16.47 1.00
C TYR A 133 6.05 -17.39 0.09
N ASN A 134 6.90 -18.24 0.66
CA ASN A 134 7.74 -19.16 -0.12
C ASN A 134 6.89 -20.18 -0.90
N SER A 135 5.84 -20.70 -0.27
CA SER A 135 4.90 -21.63 -0.92
C SER A 135 4.12 -20.93 -2.03
N ALA A 136 3.68 -19.69 -1.79
CA ALA A 136 3.01 -18.85 -2.78
C ALA A 136 3.89 -18.61 -4.02
N LEU A 137 5.16 -18.23 -3.82
CA LEU A 137 6.13 -17.99 -4.89
C LEU A 137 6.40 -19.27 -5.71
N LYS A 138 6.63 -20.40 -5.04
CA LYS A 138 6.87 -21.69 -5.70
C LYS A 138 5.66 -22.14 -6.51
N LEU A 139 4.45 -22.03 -5.98
CA LEU A 139 3.22 -22.39 -6.68
C LEU A 139 2.99 -21.48 -7.90
N ALA A 140 3.15 -20.17 -7.75
CA ALA A 140 2.96 -19.23 -8.84
C ALA A 140 3.93 -19.48 -10.01
N LYS A 141 5.20 -19.77 -9.70
CA LYS A 141 6.22 -20.11 -10.69
C LYS A 141 5.96 -21.47 -11.34
N HIS A 142 5.60 -22.48 -10.57
CA HIS A 142 5.30 -23.83 -11.08
C HIS A 142 4.13 -23.81 -12.06
N SER A 143 3.06 -23.08 -11.74
CA SER A 143 1.87 -22.99 -12.60
C SER A 143 1.97 -21.89 -13.68
N GLY A 144 3.06 -21.10 -13.70
CA GLY A 144 3.26 -20.03 -14.69
C GLY A 144 2.25 -18.87 -14.57
N ILE A 145 1.71 -18.65 -13.36
CA ILE A 145 0.62 -17.69 -13.09
C ILE A 145 1.08 -16.43 -12.36
N GLU A 146 2.38 -16.14 -12.31
CA GLU A 146 2.95 -14.99 -11.59
C GLU A 146 2.23 -13.67 -11.95
N ASP A 147 2.03 -13.41 -13.24
CA ASP A 147 1.31 -12.22 -13.73
C ASP A 147 -0.18 -12.19 -13.34
N LEU A 148 -0.78 -13.32 -12.99
CA LEU A 148 -2.17 -13.40 -12.55
C LEU A 148 -2.33 -13.16 -11.05
N THR A 149 -1.23 -13.05 -10.30
CA THR A 149 -1.22 -12.99 -8.83
C THR A 149 -0.79 -11.62 -8.32
N ASN A 150 -1.17 -11.30 -7.08
CA ASN A 150 -0.85 -10.01 -6.46
C ASN A 150 0.40 -10.08 -5.56
N ILE A 151 1.35 -10.97 -5.85
CA ILE A 151 2.52 -11.27 -5.00
C ILE A 151 3.25 -10.00 -4.55
N ASN A 152 3.59 -9.10 -5.50
CA ASN A 152 4.32 -7.87 -5.19
C ASN A 152 3.61 -6.99 -4.15
N LEU A 153 2.28 -6.93 -4.18
CA LEU A 153 1.50 -6.16 -3.21
C LEU A 153 1.64 -6.75 -1.80
N PHE A 154 1.56 -8.07 -1.67
CA PHE A 154 1.68 -8.75 -0.39
C PHE A 154 3.13 -8.73 0.13
N MET A 155 4.14 -8.74 -0.73
CA MET A 155 5.54 -8.59 -0.33
C MET A 155 5.81 -7.19 0.23
N MET A 156 5.32 -6.13 -0.41
CA MET A 156 5.42 -4.77 0.14
C MET A 156 4.69 -4.63 1.49
N SER A 157 3.53 -5.29 1.64
CA SER A 157 2.80 -5.34 2.92
C SER A 157 3.62 -6.04 3.99
N LYS A 158 4.23 -7.18 3.64
CA LYS A 158 5.04 -8.00 4.54
C LYS A 158 6.18 -7.20 5.15
N ASP A 159 6.95 -6.46 4.35
CA ASP A 159 8.09 -5.70 4.86
C ASP A 159 7.66 -4.65 5.90
N ILE A 160 6.49 -4.04 5.72
CA ILE A 160 5.90 -3.10 6.69
C ILE A 160 5.40 -3.84 7.94
N GLU A 161 4.75 -4.98 7.77
CA GLU A 161 4.27 -5.82 8.88
C GLU A 161 5.43 -6.35 9.74
N ASP A 162 6.50 -6.84 9.12
CA ASP A 162 7.72 -7.31 9.78
C ASP A 162 8.42 -6.16 10.52
N SER A 163 8.47 -4.96 9.91
CA SER A 163 9.02 -3.76 10.55
C SER A 163 8.23 -3.35 11.79
N LEU A 164 6.89 -3.35 11.71
CA LEU A 164 6.02 -3.05 12.85
C LEU A 164 6.15 -4.10 13.95
N ALA A 165 6.27 -5.38 13.59
CA ALA A 165 6.53 -6.45 14.56
C ALA A 165 7.90 -6.30 15.23
N GLY A 166 8.90 -5.75 14.51
CA GLY A 166 10.21 -5.36 15.02
C GLY A 166 10.25 -3.99 15.72
N CYS A 167 9.10 -3.41 16.08
CA CYS A 167 8.96 -2.11 16.74
C CYS A 167 9.46 -0.89 15.93
N ASP A 168 9.60 -1.02 14.60
CA ASP A 168 9.93 0.09 13.71
C ASP A 168 8.69 0.67 13.03
N THR A 169 8.33 1.90 13.41
CA THR A 169 7.16 2.63 12.90
C THR A 169 7.42 3.34 11.58
N ARG A 170 8.68 3.54 11.19
CA ARG A 170 9.07 4.42 10.07
C ARG A 170 8.47 3.96 8.72
N PRO A 171 8.54 2.67 8.35
CA PRO A 171 7.97 2.21 7.08
C PRO A 171 6.45 2.40 7.02
N CYS A 172 5.75 2.10 8.12
CA CYS A 172 4.30 2.28 8.20
C CYS A 172 3.90 3.76 8.11
N LEU A 173 4.65 4.66 8.74
CA LEU A 173 4.38 6.10 8.66
C LEU A 173 4.65 6.67 7.27
N SER A 174 5.70 6.18 6.59
CA SER A 174 5.93 6.51 5.17
C SER A 174 4.75 6.07 4.32
N TRP A 175 4.27 4.85 4.53
CA TRP A 175 3.08 4.34 3.83
C TRP A 175 1.83 5.19 4.13
N CYS A 176 1.63 5.64 5.37
CA CYS A 176 0.53 6.54 5.71
C CYS A 176 0.62 7.87 4.94
N SER A 177 1.83 8.44 4.84
CA SER A 177 2.08 9.66 4.08
C SER A 177 1.77 9.48 2.59
N ASP A 178 2.25 8.39 1.99
CA ASP A 178 2.07 8.09 0.57
C ASP A 178 0.60 7.90 0.19
N ASN A 179 -0.21 7.41 1.13
CA ASN A 179 -1.63 7.11 0.91
C ASN A 179 -2.58 8.09 1.61
N ARG A 180 -2.07 9.23 2.12
CA ARG A 180 -2.80 10.17 2.99
C ARG A 180 -4.19 10.59 2.48
N SER A 181 -4.31 10.89 1.19
CA SER A 181 -5.59 11.31 0.61
C SER A 181 -6.64 10.20 0.61
N LYS A 182 -6.23 8.94 0.38
CA LYS A 182 -7.14 7.78 0.41
C LYS A 182 -7.49 7.42 1.85
N LEU A 183 -6.50 7.41 2.75
CA LEU A 183 -6.71 7.14 4.19
C LEU A 183 -7.68 8.14 4.84
N ARG A 184 -7.58 9.43 4.48
CA ARG A 184 -8.54 10.45 4.94
C ARG A 184 -9.96 10.18 4.49
N LYS A 185 -10.16 9.76 3.23
CA LYS A 185 -11.50 9.38 2.72
C LYS A 185 -12.06 8.15 3.43
N MET A 186 -11.18 7.23 3.84
CA MET A 186 -11.53 6.04 4.59
C MET A 186 -11.68 6.29 6.10
N LYS A 187 -11.45 7.52 6.57
CA LYS A 187 -11.42 7.89 8.01
C LYS A 187 -10.54 6.94 8.83
N SER A 188 -9.37 6.59 8.30
CA SER A 188 -8.39 5.75 8.97
C SER A 188 -7.82 6.43 10.22
N SER A 189 -7.69 5.67 11.31
CA SER A 189 -7.01 6.09 12.54
C SER A 189 -5.61 5.48 12.70
N LEU A 190 -5.09 4.78 11.68
CA LEU A 190 -3.80 4.09 11.76
C LEU A 190 -2.63 5.03 12.06
N GLU A 191 -2.53 6.15 11.35
CA GLU A 191 -1.45 7.11 11.60
C GLU A 191 -1.46 7.58 13.07
N PHE A 192 -2.63 7.88 13.61
CA PHE A 192 -2.78 8.28 15.01
C PHE A 192 -2.35 7.15 15.97
N ASN A 193 -2.79 5.92 15.72
CA ASN A 193 -2.45 4.77 16.56
C ASN A 193 -0.95 4.44 16.53
N ILE A 194 -0.28 4.60 15.39
CA ILE A 194 1.17 4.45 15.28
C ILE A 194 1.90 5.55 16.07
N ARG A 195 1.46 6.82 15.96
CA ARG A 195 2.04 7.92 16.76
C ARG A 195 1.82 7.73 18.25
N LYS A 196 0.67 7.19 18.65
CA LYS A 196 0.40 6.78 20.03
C LYS A 196 1.41 5.72 20.50
N GLN A 197 1.72 4.73 19.67
CA GLN A 197 2.71 3.72 20.01
C GLN A 197 4.12 4.32 20.15
N GLU A 198 4.54 5.23 19.27
CA GLU A 198 5.83 5.94 19.43
C GLU A 198 5.91 6.68 20.77
N PHE A 199 4.83 7.35 21.16
CA PHE A 199 4.75 8.03 22.45
C PHE A 199 4.87 7.04 23.62
N VAL A 200 4.17 5.91 23.56
CA VAL A 200 4.27 4.84 24.57
C VAL A 200 5.70 4.31 24.67
N THR A 201 6.36 4.06 23.54
CA THR A 201 7.76 3.61 23.51
C THR A 201 8.70 4.62 24.18
N LEU A 202 8.52 5.93 23.94
CA LEU A 202 9.31 6.98 24.60
C LEU A 202 9.12 6.99 26.12
N ILE A 203 7.91 6.70 26.61
CA ILE A 203 7.66 6.56 28.05
C ILE A 203 8.33 5.30 28.60
N GLN A 204 8.27 4.18 27.88
CA GLN A 204 8.94 2.92 28.27
C GLN A 204 10.47 3.08 28.38
N GLU A 205 11.07 3.93 27.54
CA GLU A 205 12.49 4.30 27.59
C GLU A 205 12.82 5.39 28.64
N ASP A 206 11.85 5.82 29.44
CA ASP A 206 11.91 6.93 30.40
C ASP A 206 12.32 8.30 29.79
N LYS A 207 12.17 8.46 28.47
CA LYS A 207 12.43 9.71 27.73
C LYS A 207 11.21 10.64 27.77
N ARG A 208 10.78 11.01 28.98
CA ARG A 208 9.53 11.77 29.21
C ARG A 208 9.48 13.13 28.50
N ILE A 209 10.60 13.85 28.45
CA ILE A 209 10.68 15.15 27.77
C ILE A 209 10.50 15.00 26.26
N ASP A 210 11.09 13.96 25.67
CA ASP A 210 10.92 13.67 24.24
C ASP A 210 9.49 13.22 23.93
N ALA A 211 8.86 12.45 24.83
CA ALA A 211 7.45 12.09 24.71
C ALA A 211 6.54 13.34 24.68
N VAL A 212 6.78 14.33 25.56
CA VAL A 212 6.04 15.60 25.55
C VAL A 212 6.29 16.38 24.26
N ARG A 213 7.53 16.42 23.76
CA ARG A 213 7.86 17.08 22.48
C ARG A 213 7.15 16.40 21.31
N HIS A 214 7.11 15.07 21.30
CA HIS A 214 6.40 14.26 20.31
C HIS A 214 4.90 14.56 20.34
N ALA A 215 4.28 14.55 21.52
CA ALA A 215 2.86 14.86 21.69
C ALA A 215 2.50 16.26 21.16
N ARG A 216 3.31 17.29 21.47
CA ARG A 216 3.10 18.65 20.95
C ARG A 216 3.16 18.72 19.43
N LYS A 217 4.03 17.91 18.81
CA LYS A 217 4.21 17.89 17.36
C LYS A 217 3.09 17.14 16.64
N HIS A 218 2.66 16.00 17.18
CA HIS A 218 1.79 15.05 16.47
C HIS A 218 0.35 15.02 16.98
N PHE A 219 0.09 15.48 18.21
CA PHE A 219 -1.26 15.50 18.81
C PHE A 219 -1.85 16.90 18.96
N SER A 220 -1.27 17.93 18.35
CA SER A 220 -1.75 19.31 18.43
C SER A 220 -3.05 19.57 17.65
N SER A 221 -3.31 18.80 16.59
CA SER A 221 -4.50 18.92 15.75
C SER A 221 -5.23 17.58 15.64
N VAL A 222 -5.57 17.01 16.80
CA VAL A 222 -6.34 15.75 16.88
C VAL A 222 -7.83 16.00 16.71
N GLU A 223 -8.53 14.99 16.20
CA GLU A 223 -9.98 15.04 16.12
C GLU A 223 -10.60 15.05 17.53
N PRO A 224 -11.79 15.66 17.73
CA PRO A 224 -12.46 15.68 19.05
C PRO A 224 -12.64 14.28 19.66
N SER A 225 -12.86 13.27 18.82
CA SER A 225 -12.97 11.86 19.21
C SER A 225 -11.70 11.28 19.84
N GLN A 226 -10.53 11.85 19.50
CA GLN A 226 -9.21 11.37 19.92
C GLN A 226 -8.68 12.09 21.18
N VAL A 227 -9.28 13.21 21.58
CA VAL A 227 -8.83 14.02 22.72
C VAL A 227 -8.78 13.22 24.01
N ASN A 228 -9.80 12.39 24.27
CA ASN A 228 -9.83 11.53 25.46
C ASN A 228 -8.68 10.51 25.48
N GLU A 229 -8.27 10.01 24.32
CA GLU A 229 -7.12 9.11 24.23
C GLU A 229 -5.80 9.84 24.50
N VAL A 230 -5.65 11.05 23.95
CA VAL A 230 -4.46 11.88 24.20
C VAL A 230 -4.36 12.25 25.69
N GLN A 231 -5.47 12.57 26.35
CA GLN A 231 -5.48 12.83 27.80
C GLN A 231 -5.01 11.61 28.60
N LYS A 232 -5.46 10.40 28.24
CA LYS A 232 -4.97 9.15 28.86
C LYS A 232 -3.47 8.97 28.65
N LEU A 233 -2.95 9.23 27.45
CA LEU A 233 -1.51 9.18 27.16
C LEU A 233 -0.73 10.20 28.00
N MET A 234 -1.22 11.43 28.11
CA MET A 234 -0.56 12.45 28.94
C MET A 234 -0.57 12.06 30.43
N GLY A 235 -1.63 11.40 30.90
CA GLY A 235 -1.70 10.84 32.25
C GLY A 235 -0.63 9.80 32.56
N MET A 236 -0.18 9.03 31.55
CA MET A 236 0.91 8.05 31.71
C MET A 236 2.22 8.70 32.16
N LEU A 237 2.44 9.99 31.86
CA LEU A 237 3.64 10.73 32.28
C LEU A 237 3.73 10.89 33.80
N ALA A 238 2.62 10.75 34.53
CA ALA A 238 2.61 10.84 35.99
C ALA A 238 3.05 9.54 36.69
N PHE A 239 3.01 8.40 35.98
CA PHE A 239 3.28 7.08 36.55
C PHE A 239 4.63 6.52 36.08
N LYS A 240 5.22 5.60 36.84
CA LYS A 240 6.38 4.83 36.40
C LYS A 240 5.91 3.57 35.68
N CYS A 241 6.57 3.21 34.57
CA CYS A 241 6.25 1.99 33.82
C CYS A 241 6.47 0.70 34.63
N SER A 242 7.39 0.72 35.60
CA SER A 242 7.72 -0.41 36.47
C SER A 242 6.77 -0.60 37.65
N HIS A 243 5.78 0.27 37.83
CA HIS A 243 4.87 0.18 38.98
C HIS A 243 3.85 -0.96 38.77
N PRO A 244 3.71 -1.93 39.72
CA PRO A 244 2.80 -3.06 39.58
C PRO A 244 1.34 -2.67 39.38
N GLU A 245 0.89 -1.60 40.05
CA GLU A 245 -0.47 -1.05 39.95
C GLU A 245 -0.57 0.11 38.95
N ASN A 246 0.16 0.06 37.84
CA ASN A 246 0.04 1.11 36.83
C ASN A 246 -1.34 1.00 36.13
N PRO A 247 -2.22 2.02 36.22
CA PRO A 247 -3.55 1.98 35.61
C PRO A 247 -3.52 1.94 34.07
N TYR A 248 -2.33 2.13 33.47
CA TYR A 248 -2.10 2.12 32.03
C TYR A 248 -1.32 0.88 31.54
N SER A 249 -1.26 -0.19 32.33
CA SER A 249 -0.55 -1.43 31.99
C SER A 249 -0.98 -2.03 30.63
N GLU A 250 -2.26 -1.90 30.26
CA GLU A 250 -2.78 -2.34 28.95
C GLU A 250 -2.15 -1.57 27.77
N LEU A 251 -1.95 -0.26 27.92
CA LEU A 251 -1.33 0.59 26.89
C LEU A 251 0.16 0.29 26.73
N LEU A 252 0.82 -0.23 27.78
CA LEU A 252 2.22 -0.63 27.78
C LEU A 252 2.44 -2.06 27.23
N SER A 253 1.37 -2.79 26.91
CA SER A 253 1.46 -4.18 26.45
C SER A 253 2.16 -4.33 25.10
N VAL A 254 3.05 -5.32 24.99
CA VAL A 254 3.70 -5.73 23.73
C VAL A 254 2.66 -6.18 22.68
N GLY A 255 1.50 -6.68 23.12
CA GLY A 255 0.39 -7.06 22.24
C GLY A 255 -0.17 -5.91 21.39
N ASN A 256 0.12 -4.66 21.74
CA ASN A 256 -0.31 -3.50 20.96
C ASN A 256 0.39 -3.45 19.59
N TRP A 257 1.63 -3.93 19.46
CA TRP A 257 2.30 -4.05 18.16
C TRP A 257 1.58 -5.02 17.23
N GLN A 258 1.12 -6.17 17.75
CA GLN A 258 0.35 -7.13 16.96
C GLN A 258 -1.01 -6.56 16.53
N LYS A 259 -1.67 -5.78 17.40
CA LYS A 259 -2.90 -5.04 17.03
C LYS A 259 -2.64 -4.05 15.89
N LEU A 260 -1.52 -3.33 15.92
CA LEU A 260 -1.13 -2.38 14.87
C LEU A 260 -0.83 -3.08 13.54
N VAL A 261 -0.12 -4.22 13.56
CA VAL A 261 0.10 -5.05 12.37
C VAL A 261 -1.22 -5.48 11.75
N LEU A 262 -2.18 -5.95 12.57
CA LEU A 262 -3.50 -6.35 12.09
C LEU A 262 -4.31 -5.16 11.55
N GLN A 263 -4.25 -4.00 12.21
CA GLN A 263 -4.90 -2.78 11.75
C GLN A 263 -4.32 -2.34 10.39
N PHE A 264 -3.00 -2.27 10.26
CA PHE A 264 -2.33 -1.96 9.01
C PHE A 264 -2.78 -2.91 7.89
N ARG A 265 -2.79 -4.22 8.14
CA ARG A 265 -3.23 -5.22 7.16
C ARG A 265 -4.66 -4.97 6.69
N GLN A 266 -5.58 -4.69 7.61
CA GLN A 266 -6.96 -4.38 7.28
C GLN A 266 -7.10 -3.10 6.45
N GLU A 267 -6.36 -2.05 6.82
CA GLU A 267 -6.38 -0.79 6.07
C GLU A 267 -5.75 -0.92 4.69
N ASN A 268 -4.66 -1.69 4.57
CA ASN A 268 -4.03 -2.01 3.30
C ASN A 268 -5.00 -2.78 2.38
N PHE A 269 -5.72 -3.77 2.90
CA PHE A 269 -6.74 -4.47 2.13
C PHE A 269 -7.87 -3.55 1.68
N LYS A 270 -8.39 -2.69 2.57
CA LYS A 270 -9.42 -1.71 2.20
C LYS A 270 -8.92 -0.72 1.14
N LEU A 271 -7.67 -0.26 1.25
CA LEU A 271 -7.03 0.66 0.29
C LEU A 271 -6.98 0.07 -1.13
N HIS A 272 -6.68 -1.23 -1.23
CA HIS A 272 -6.59 -1.97 -2.48
C HIS A 272 -7.90 -2.68 -2.87
N GLN A 273 -8.99 -2.47 -2.12
CA GLN A 273 -10.30 -3.10 -2.33
C GLN A 273 -10.21 -4.64 -2.36
N LEU A 274 -9.34 -5.19 -1.53
CA LEU A 274 -9.26 -6.61 -1.24
C LEU A 274 -10.28 -6.96 -0.17
N ASN A 275 -10.95 -8.10 -0.34
CA ASN A 275 -11.79 -8.68 0.70
C ASN A 275 -10.93 -9.09 1.90
N THR A 276 -11.49 -9.00 3.11
CA THR A 276 -10.81 -9.48 4.34
C THR A 276 -10.59 -10.99 4.30
N ASN A 277 -11.59 -11.72 3.82
CA ASN A 277 -11.51 -13.17 3.64
C ASN A 277 -10.92 -13.50 2.26
N SER A 278 -10.14 -14.58 2.20
CA SER A 278 -9.62 -15.07 0.93
C SER A 278 -10.76 -15.63 0.06
N VAL A 279 -10.66 -15.44 -1.25
CA VAL A 279 -11.62 -16.01 -2.22
C VAL A 279 -11.63 -17.53 -2.12
N PHE A 280 -10.47 -18.14 -1.81
CA PHE A 280 -10.34 -19.57 -1.56
C PHE A 280 -11.22 -20.04 -0.39
N THR A 281 -11.09 -19.39 0.78
CA THR A 281 -11.86 -19.76 1.98
C THR A 281 -13.36 -19.67 1.73
N VAL A 282 -13.83 -18.59 1.11
CA VAL A 282 -15.25 -18.40 0.80
C VAL A 282 -15.76 -19.46 -0.18
N THR A 283 -14.97 -19.78 -1.20
CA THR A 283 -15.35 -20.78 -2.20
C THR A 283 -15.35 -22.19 -1.61
N LEU A 284 -14.38 -22.50 -0.75
CA LEU A 284 -14.30 -23.77 -0.04
C LEU A 284 -15.50 -23.93 0.91
N GLN A 285 -15.83 -22.91 1.69
CA GLN A 285 -17.00 -22.91 2.58
C GLN A 285 -18.29 -23.12 1.78
N ALA A 286 -18.49 -22.37 0.69
CA ALA A 286 -19.67 -22.54 -0.17
C ALA A 286 -19.74 -23.92 -0.81
N GLY A 287 -18.60 -24.48 -1.25
CA GLY A 287 -18.50 -25.83 -1.80
C GLY A 287 -18.86 -26.90 -0.77
N LEU A 288 -18.32 -26.78 0.46
CA LEU A 288 -18.64 -27.67 1.57
C LEU A 288 -20.12 -27.59 1.98
N SER A 289 -20.73 -26.40 1.97
CA SER A 289 -22.16 -26.25 2.24
C SER A 289 -23.05 -26.84 1.13
N ALA A 290 -22.59 -26.79 -0.13
CA ALA A 290 -23.33 -27.36 -1.26
C ALA A 290 -23.23 -28.89 -1.33
N LEU A 291 -22.08 -29.44 -0.93
CA LEU A 291 -21.90 -30.85 -0.63
C LEU A 291 -22.66 -31.15 0.66
N LYS A 292 -23.99 -31.33 0.60
CA LYS A 292 -24.78 -31.82 1.74
C LYS A 292 -24.11 -33.07 2.29
N THR A 293 -23.31 -32.92 3.35
CA THR A 293 -22.63 -34.05 3.98
C THR A 293 -23.69 -34.85 4.72
N HIS A 294 -23.69 -36.17 4.56
CA HIS A 294 -24.70 -37.05 5.14
C HIS A 294 -24.84 -36.91 6.68
N TYR A 295 -23.86 -36.32 7.35
CA TYR A 295 -23.85 -36.06 8.80
C TYR A 295 -24.71 -34.88 9.28
N CYS A 296 -25.28 -34.05 8.38
CA CYS A 296 -26.15 -32.94 8.78
C CYS A 296 -27.65 -33.31 8.86
N PHE A 297 -27.99 -34.59 8.78
CA PHE A 297 -29.36 -35.11 8.82
C PHE A 297 -29.67 -36.02 10.03
N GLU A 298 -28.76 -36.12 10.99
CA GLU A 298 -29.00 -36.73 12.31
C GLU A 298 -29.17 -35.68 13.41
#